data_AF-A0A844ECJ9-F1
#
_entry.id   AF-A0A844ECJ9-F1
#
_cell.length_a   1.000
_cell.length_b   1.000
_cell.length_c   1.000
_cell.angle_alpha   90.00
_cell.angle_beta   90.00
_cell.angle_gamma   90.00
#
_symmetry.space_group_name_H-M   'P 1'
#
loop_
_entity.id
_entity.type
_entity.pdbx_description
1 polymer ?
#
loop_
_entity_poly.entity_id
_entity_poly.type
_entity_poly.pdbx_seq_one_letter_code
_entity_poly.pdbx_strand_id
1 'polypeptide(L)'
;MSMLKTLASLIYLLSAVCYVVGVHMMRSPKTARKGNMLSGLGMAMAVVMILIEIIADGKITLIGWTVLFVGLLIGILYGVIKARKVPMTDVPQLVSLFNAVGGGAAATIGIFDYTHEALGTSLSLAFSIPVLLDIVIGGITFSGSLIATGKLSGHVPGKPISFPGDKLINGIAVLGILVAAVWMIGFPSAYWPLVLALLASLIFGLLMTLPIGGADMPVVVSLLNAFTGLAVAFAGFVIDNQVLIIAGALVGAAGTILTLQMAEAMNRSVANILAGGFGTGGSDAGSSAGADVPTNIKKTTPDDVGMQLAYAHNVMIVPGYGLAAAQAQHEVAELAKLL
;
A
#
# COMPACT_ATOMS: atom_id res chain seq x y z
N MET A 1 22.27 30.39 5.42
CA MET A 1 20.92 29.83 5.65
C MET A 1 20.28 30.59 6.80
N SER A 2 18.98 30.89 6.76
CA SER A 2 18.30 31.51 7.91
C SER A 2 18.27 30.53 9.09
N MET A 3 18.23 31.05 10.32
CA MET A 3 18.14 30.24 11.54
C MET A 3 16.97 29.24 11.49
N LEU A 4 15.84 29.68 10.91
CA LEU A 4 14.66 28.85 10.70
C LEU A 4 14.95 27.64 9.80
N LYS A 5 15.62 27.84 8.66
CA LYS A 5 15.96 26.74 7.74
C LYS A 5 16.87 25.72 8.41
N THR A 6 17.83 26.18 9.22
CA THR A 6 18.71 25.27 9.98
C THR A 6 17.93 24.46 11.01
N LEU A 7 17.03 25.09 11.76
CA LEU A 7 16.15 24.40 12.71
C LEU A 7 15.23 23.40 12.01
N ALA A 8 14.66 23.78 10.86
CA ALA A 8 13.82 22.92 10.05
C ALA A 8 14.57 21.66 9.61
N SER A 9 15.76 21.81 9.01
CA SER A 9 16.59 20.69 8.58
C SER A 9 16.96 19.76 9.74
N LEU A 10 17.24 20.30 10.93
CA LEU A 10 17.54 19.49 12.13
C LEU A 10 16.31 18.71 12.62
N ILE A 11 15.13 19.33 12.64
CA ILE A 11 13.88 18.66 13.05
C ILE A 11 13.48 17.59 12.03
N TYR A 12 13.68 17.87 10.74
CA TYR A 12 13.48 16.92 9.65
C TYR A 12 14.42 15.73 9.75
N LEU A 13 15.71 15.96 10.01
CA LEU A 13 16.67 14.89 10.29
C LEU A 13 16.27 14.06 11.51
N LEU A 14 15.88 14.72 12.61
CA LEU A 14 15.43 14.04 13.82
C LEU A 14 14.17 13.17 13.58
N SER A 15 13.23 13.69 12.80
CA SER A 15 12.01 12.98 12.39
C SER A 15 12.35 11.75 11.55
N ALA A 16 13.28 11.88 10.60
CA ALA A 16 13.77 10.78 9.78
C ALA A 16 14.45 9.68 10.63
N VAL A 17 15.27 10.07 11.60
CA VAL A 17 15.88 9.12 12.57
C VAL A 17 14.81 8.39 13.36
N CYS A 18 13.76 9.09 13.82
CA CYS A 18 12.63 8.47 14.52
C CYS A 18 11.93 7.41 13.67
N TYR A 19 11.74 7.64 12.36
CA TYR A 19 11.18 6.63 11.46
C TYR A 19 12.09 5.41 11.29
N VAL A 20 13.39 5.62 11.07
CA VAL A 20 14.35 4.53 10.89
C VAL A 20 14.41 3.64 12.14
N VAL A 21 14.59 4.25 13.30
CA VAL A 21 14.64 3.53 14.58
C VAL A 21 13.28 2.92 14.90
N GLY A 22 12.19 3.64 14.65
CA GLY A 22 10.82 3.17 14.86
C GLY A 22 10.52 1.89 14.08
N VAL A 23 10.81 1.86 12.77
CA VAL A 23 10.63 0.67 11.93
C VAL A 23 11.58 -0.46 12.31
N HIS A 24 12.82 -0.15 12.67
CA HIS A 24 13.75 -1.17 13.19
C HIS A 24 13.19 -1.84 14.45
N MET A 25 12.65 -1.07 15.39
CA MET A 25 12.04 -1.57 16.62
C MET A 25 10.76 -2.37 16.38
N MET A 26 10.07 -2.16 15.25
CA MET A 26 8.87 -2.94 14.87
C MET A 26 9.17 -4.37 14.43
N ARG A 27 10.44 -4.74 14.21
CA ARG A 27 10.84 -6.12 13.86
C ARG A 27 10.70 -7.13 15.00
N SER A 28 10.63 -6.68 16.26
CA SER A 28 10.50 -7.56 17.43
C SER A 28 9.20 -7.26 18.20
N PRO A 29 8.43 -8.30 18.59
CA PRO A 29 7.23 -8.13 19.41
C PRO A 29 7.47 -7.34 20.71
N LYS A 30 8.67 -7.46 21.31
CA LYS A 30 9.03 -6.78 22.57
C LYS A 30 9.12 -5.26 22.42
N THR A 31 9.57 -4.77 21.27
CA THR A 31 9.82 -3.35 21.00
C THR A 31 8.80 -2.71 20.08
N ALA A 32 7.93 -3.50 19.43
CA ALA A 32 7.00 -3.02 18.41
C ALA A 32 6.12 -1.84 18.84
N ARG A 33 5.56 -1.87 20.06
CA ARG A 33 4.73 -0.76 20.57
C ARG A 33 5.53 0.54 20.71
N LYS A 34 6.76 0.46 21.23
CA LYS A 34 7.65 1.62 21.38
C LYS A 34 8.09 2.15 20.02
N GLY A 35 8.38 1.24 19.08
CA GLY A 35 8.71 1.60 17.70
C GLY A 35 7.61 2.40 17.01
N ASN A 36 6.36 1.95 17.13
CA ASN A 36 5.21 2.67 16.57
C ASN A 36 5.04 4.07 17.20
N MET A 37 5.18 4.18 18.53
CA MET A 37 5.11 5.47 19.22
C MET A 37 6.23 6.44 18.78
N LEU A 38 7.44 5.93 18.58
CA LEU A 38 8.58 6.72 18.09
C LEU A 38 8.35 7.24 16.67
N SER A 39 7.84 6.40 15.76
CA SER A 39 7.44 6.84 14.41
C SER A 39 6.32 7.89 14.46
N GLY A 40 5.35 7.72 15.35
CA GLY A 40 4.28 8.71 15.57
C GLY A 40 4.80 10.07 16.05
N LEU A 41 5.79 10.07 16.96
CA LEU A 41 6.46 11.29 17.40
C LEU A 41 7.24 11.96 16.26
N GLY A 42 7.95 11.17 15.43
CA GLY A 42 8.60 11.65 14.21
C GLY A 42 7.63 12.37 13.26
N MET A 43 6.45 11.78 13.03
CA MET A 43 5.39 12.39 12.22
C MET A 43 4.87 13.70 12.82
N ALA A 44 4.61 13.73 14.13
CA ALA A 44 4.14 14.94 14.79
C ALA A 44 5.17 16.08 14.68
N MET A 45 6.46 15.79 14.89
CA MET A 45 7.53 16.79 14.75
C MET A 45 7.63 17.34 13.33
N ALA A 46 7.58 16.47 12.31
CA ALA A 46 7.64 16.89 10.91
C ALA A 46 6.45 17.80 10.54
N VAL A 47 5.23 17.41 10.91
CA VAL A 47 4.02 18.22 10.62
C VAL A 47 4.06 19.57 11.33
N VAL A 48 4.46 19.60 12.60
CA VAL A 48 4.59 20.88 13.34
C VAL A 48 5.63 21.79 12.70
N MET A 49 6.77 21.24 12.27
CA MET A 49 7.80 22.03 11.60
C MET A 49 7.32 22.59 10.26
N ILE A 50 6.61 21.80 9.45
CA ILE A 50 5.99 22.26 8.20
C ILE A 50 5.03 23.42 8.47
N LEU A 51 4.19 23.33 9.51
CA LEU A 51 3.29 24.42 9.89
C LEU A 51 4.06 25.70 10.28
N ILE A 52 5.17 25.58 11.01
CA ILE A 52 6.00 26.72 11.39
C ILE A 52 6.62 27.36 10.13
N GLU A 53 7.15 26.58 9.19
CA GLU A 53 7.72 27.10 7.94
C GLU A 53 6.67 27.83 7.11
N ILE A 54 5.47 27.26 7.01
CA ILE A 54 4.34 27.87 6.30
C ILE A 54 3.93 29.21 6.92
N ILE A 55 3.84 29.29 8.25
CA ILE A 55 3.50 30.53 8.98
C ILE A 55 4.59 31.58 8.74
N ALA A 56 5.86 31.19 8.78
CA ALA A 56 6.99 32.09 8.63
C ALA A 56 7.16 32.61 7.20
N ASP A 57 6.82 31.82 6.17
CA ASP A 57 6.88 32.26 4.78
C ASP A 57 5.81 33.33 4.47
N GLY A 58 4.68 33.31 5.19
CA GLY A 58 3.66 34.37 5.14
C GLY A 58 2.90 34.50 3.81
N LYS A 59 3.11 33.57 2.87
CA LYS A 59 2.49 33.59 1.53
C LYS A 59 1.09 32.98 1.46
N ILE A 60 0.65 32.26 2.49
CA ILE A 60 -0.65 31.58 2.48
C ILE A 60 -1.80 32.60 2.63
N THR A 61 -2.77 32.50 1.73
CA THR A 61 -4.02 33.26 1.79
C THR A 61 -4.96 32.70 2.86
N LEU A 62 -5.94 33.50 3.30
CA LEU A 62 -6.97 33.05 4.26
C LEU A 62 -7.73 31.80 3.76
N ILE A 63 -7.95 31.72 2.44
CA ILE A 63 -8.55 30.54 1.79
C ILE A 63 -7.63 29.33 1.94
N GLY A 64 -6.32 29.48 1.70
CA GLY A 64 -5.34 28.41 1.86
C GLY A 64 -5.29 27.86 3.28
N TRP A 65 -5.30 28.74 4.29
CA TRP A 65 -5.39 28.32 5.70
C TRP A 65 -6.67 27.54 5.99
N THR A 66 -7.81 28.00 5.47
CA THR A 66 -9.11 27.35 5.67
C THR A 66 -9.11 25.95 5.07
N VAL A 67 -8.64 25.79 3.83
CA VAL A 67 -8.54 24.49 3.15
C VAL A 67 -7.60 23.55 3.89
N LEU A 68 -6.44 24.04 4.34
CA LEU A 68 -5.46 23.25 5.08
C LEU A 68 -6.05 22.71 6.39
N PHE A 69 -6.63 23.58 7.23
CA PHE A 69 -7.17 23.16 8.52
C PHE A 69 -8.40 22.26 8.38
N VAL A 70 -9.32 22.58 7.47
CA VAL A 70 -10.51 21.76 7.22
C VAL A 70 -10.11 20.39 6.68
N GLY A 71 -9.20 20.33 5.71
CA GLY A 71 -8.69 19.08 5.16
C GLY A 71 -7.99 18.22 6.21
N LEU A 72 -7.11 18.82 7.02
CA LEU A 72 -6.44 18.15 8.13
C LEU A 72 -7.44 17.59 9.14
N LEU A 73 -8.43 18.41 9.54
CA LEU A 73 -9.44 18.02 10.53
C LEU A 73 -10.31 16.86 10.02
N ILE A 74 -10.79 16.94 8.78
CA ILE A 74 -11.60 15.88 8.17
C ILE A 74 -10.78 14.58 8.05
N GLY A 75 -9.54 14.68 7.57
CA GLY A 75 -8.65 13.53 7.40
C GLY A 75 -8.33 12.83 8.72
N ILE A 76 -7.93 13.60 9.75
CA ILE A 76 -7.66 13.06 11.09
C ILE A 76 -8.92 12.43 11.69
N LEU A 77 -10.05 13.12 11.63
CA LEU A 77 -11.30 12.64 12.23
C LEU A 77 -11.77 11.35 11.56
N TYR A 78 -11.80 11.32 10.23
CA TYR A 78 -12.18 10.12 9.47
C TYR A 78 -11.23 8.95 9.76
N GLY A 79 -9.91 9.19 9.71
CA GLY A 79 -8.89 8.18 9.96
C GLY A 79 -8.98 7.59 11.37
N VAL A 80 -9.08 8.43 12.41
CA VAL A 80 -9.17 7.99 13.80
C VAL A 80 -10.46 7.22 14.07
N ILE A 81 -11.60 7.71 13.57
CA ILE A 81 -12.89 7.03 13.76
C ILE A 81 -12.87 5.66 13.09
N LYS A 82 -12.40 5.56 11.84
CA LYS A 82 -12.34 4.29 11.12
C LYS A 82 -11.36 3.30 11.75
N ALA A 83 -10.17 3.76 12.12
CA ALA A 83 -9.15 2.90 12.75
C ALA A 83 -9.58 2.36 14.12
N ARG A 84 -10.37 3.09 14.91
CA ARG A 84 -10.85 2.64 16.23
C ARG A 84 -12.07 1.72 16.18
N LYS A 85 -12.86 1.76 15.10
CA LYS A 85 -14.12 1.01 14.99
C LYS A 85 -14.02 -0.26 14.14
N VAL A 86 -12.95 -0.43 13.37
CA VAL A 86 -12.80 -1.59 12.48
C VAL A 86 -12.58 -2.89 13.28
N PRO A 87 -13.26 -4.00 12.95
CA PRO A 87 -12.93 -5.32 13.49
C PRO A 87 -11.51 -5.76 13.13
N MET A 88 -10.88 -6.61 13.96
CA MET A 88 -9.50 -7.09 13.70
C MET A 88 -9.40 -7.96 12.43
N THR A 89 -10.49 -8.63 12.03
CA THR A 89 -10.59 -9.39 10.77
C THR A 89 -10.53 -8.49 9.54
N ASP A 90 -10.93 -7.24 9.70
CA ASP A 90 -11.14 -6.26 8.63
C ASP A 90 -9.96 -5.27 8.55
N VAL A 91 -8.87 -5.52 9.28
CA VAL A 91 -7.66 -4.70 9.23
C VAL A 91 -7.02 -4.69 7.83
N PRO A 92 -6.92 -5.81 7.07
CA PRO A 92 -6.27 -5.79 5.76
C PRO A 92 -6.90 -4.80 4.75
N GLN A 93 -8.23 -4.73 4.71
CA GLN A 93 -8.94 -3.78 3.84
C GLN A 93 -8.75 -2.32 4.29
N LEU A 94 -8.68 -2.06 5.61
CA LEU A 94 -8.43 -0.71 6.11
C LEU A 94 -7.02 -0.23 5.76
N VAL A 95 -6.02 -1.11 5.87
CA VAL A 95 -4.64 -0.82 5.46
C VAL A 95 -4.60 -0.49 3.96
N SER A 96 -5.29 -1.28 3.13
CA SER A 96 -5.41 -0.99 1.70
C SER A 96 -6.09 0.35 1.43
N LEU A 97 -7.18 0.68 2.13
CA LEU A 97 -7.88 1.95 1.95
C LEU A 97 -7.00 3.15 2.33
N PHE A 98 -6.25 3.07 3.43
CA PHE A 98 -5.31 4.13 3.81
C PHE A 98 -4.16 4.26 2.81
N ASN A 99 -3.71 3.15 2.23
CA ASN A 99 -2.75 3.17 1.14
C ASN A 99 -3.31 3.85 -0.12
N ALA A 100 -4.59 3.64 -0.43
CA ALA A 100 -5.27 4.33 -1.53
C ALA A 100 -5.21 5.85 -1.33
N VAL A 101 -5.57 6.33 -0.14
CA VAL A 101 -5.53 7.76 0.20
C VAL A 101 -4.11 8.33 0.09
N GLY A 102 -3.09 7.56 0.52
CA GLY A 102 -1.69 7.95 0.35
C GLY A 102 -1.27 8.08 -1.12
N GLY A 103 -1.62 7.11 -1.96
CA GLY A 103 -1.37 7.18 -3.41
C GLY A 103 -2.09 8.36 -4.08
N GLY A 104 -3.35 8.62 -3.70
CA GLY A 104 -4.11 9.77 -4.18
C GLY A 104 -3.49 11.11 -3.78
N ALA A 105 -2.95 11.20 -2.55
CA ALA A 105 -2.21 12.39 -2.10
C ALA A 105 -0.94 12.62 -2.93
N ALA A 106 -0.16 11.57 -3.19
CA ALA A 106 1.03 11.66 -4.05
C ALA A 106 0.68 12.12 -5.49
N ALA A 107 -0.38 11.55 -6.09
CA ALA A 107 -0.84 11.98 -7.40
C ALA A 107 -1.30 13.45 -7.40
N THR A 108 -1.96 13.91 -6.33
CA THR A 108 -2.39 15.31 -6.19
C THR A 108 -1.22 16.27 -6.04
N ILE A 109 -0.16 15.86 -5.33
CA ILE A 109 1.10 16.62 -5.23
C ILE A 109 1.74 16.74 -6.62
N GLY A 110 1.91 15.63 -7.35
CA GLY A 110 2.46 15.67 -8.71
C GLY A 110 1.63 16.53 -9.68
N ILE A 111 0.30 16.52 -9.56
CA ILE A 111 -0.59 17.42 -10.33
C ILE A 111 -0.33 18.88 -9.98
N PHE A 112 -0.21 19.19 -8.69
CA PHE A 112 0.11 20.54 -8.22
C PHE A 112 1.46 21.00 -8.75
N ASP A 113 2.52 20.21 -8.59
CA ASP A 113 3.88 20.55 -9.01
C ASP A 113 3.96 20.75 -10.53
N TYR A 114 3.32 19.88 -11.32
CA TYR A 114 3.24 20.07 -12.77
C TYR A 114 2.49 21.34 -13.15
N THR A 115 1.33 21.60 -12.56
CA THR A 115 0.52 22.78 -12.94
C THR A 115 1.11 24.10 -12.43
N HIS A 116 1.91 24.09 -11.37
CA HIS A 116 2.55 25.28 -10.83
C HIS A 116 3.81 25.66 -11.62
N GLU A 117 4.62 24.68 -12.05
CA GLU A 117 5.92 24.92 -12.68
C GLU A 117 5.93 24.71 -14.20
N ALA A 118 5.03 23.91 -14.79
CA ALA A 118 5.07 23.56 -16.22
C ALA A 118 4.45 24.61 -17.17
N LEU A 119 3.82 25.67 -16.64
CA LEU A 119 3.11 26.66 -17.45
C LEU A 119 4.09 27.64 -18.13
N GLY A 120 4.68 27.21 -19.26
CA GLY A 120 5.38 28.07 -20.21
C GLY A 120 6.91 27.99 -20.19
N THR A 121 7.51 27.10 -19.38
CA THR A 121 8.96 26.91 -19.29
C THR A 121 9.36 25.45 -19.45
N SER A 122 10.48 25.20 -20.12
CA SER A 122 11.08 23.86 -20.19
C SER A 122 11.49 23.40 -18.79
N LEU A 123 10.83 22.37 -18.27
CA LEU A 123 11.16 21.78 -16.98
C LEU A 123 12.42 20.92 -17.06
N SER A 124 13.25 20.96 -16.01
CA SER A 124 14.41 20.08 -15.88
C SER A 124 13.97 18.62 -15.81
N LEU A 125 14.73 17.71 -16.42
CA LEU A 125 14.52 16.26 -16.28
C LEU A 125 14.51 15.81 -14.81
N ALA A 126 15.29 16.47 -13.96
CA ALA A 126 15.35 16.19 -12.53
C ALA A 126 14.04 16.51 -11.79
N PHE A 127 13.20 17.39 -12.34
CA PHE A 127 11.88 17.73 -11.81
C PHE A 127 10.77 16.92 -12.50
N SER A 128 10.80 16.87 -13.84
CA SER A 128 9.73 16.24 -14.63
C SER A 128 9.59 14.73 -14.39
N ILE A 129 10.70 14.01 -14.18
CA ILE A 129 10.66 12.56 -13.97
C ILE A 129 9.99 12.22 -12.62
N PRO A 130 10.43 12.76 -11.47
CA PRO A 130 9.73 12.55 -10.21
C PRO A 130 8.24 12.92 -10.25
N VAL A 131 7.88 14.08 -10.81
CA VAL A 131 6.47 14.53 -10.92
C VAL A 131 5.63 13.55 -11.74
N LEU A 132 6.15 13.07 -12.87
CA LEU A 132 5.48 12.04 -13.67
C LEU A 132 5.28 10.75 -12.84
N LEU A 133 6.31 10.32 -12.11
CA LEU A 133 6.25 9.12 -11.29
C LEU A 133 5.25 9.28 -10.13
N ASP A 134 5.12 10.45 -9.53
CA ASP A 134 4.12 10.73 -8.49
C ASP A 134 2.69 10.56 -9.02
N ILE A 135 2.41 11.09 -10.20
CA ILE A 135 1.09 10.96 -10.86
C ILE A 135 0.83 9.50 -11.21
N VAL A 136 1.79 8.83 -11.87
CA VAL A 136 1.62 7.47 -12.36
C VAL A 136 1.51 6.47 -11.21
N ILE A 137 2.46 6.49 -10.29
CA ILE A 137 2.51 5.55 -9.17
C ILE A 137 1.39 5.84 -8.18
N GLY A 138 1.11 7.12 -7.91
CA GLY A 138 -0.01 7.54 -7.08
C GLY A 138 -1.36 7.11 -7.66
N GLY A 139 -1.58 7.29 -8.96
CA GLY A 139 -2.80 6.87 -9.66
C GLY A 139 -3.00 5.35 -9.66
N ILE A 140 -1.95 4.59 -10.00
CA ILE A 140 -1.97 3.12 -9.95
C ILE A 140 -2.29 2.62 -8.54
N THR A 141 -1.65 3.20 -7.54
CA THR A 141 -1.84 2.84 -6.14
C THR A 141 -3.25 3.16 -5.68
N PHE A 142 -3.77 4.35 -6.01
CA PHE A 142 -5.11 4.79 -5.63
C PHE A 142 -6.16 3.82 -6.17
N SER A 143 -6.21 3.60 -7.49
CA SER A 143 -7.23 2.74 -8.09
C SER A 143 -7.04 1.26 -7.72
N GLY A 144 -5.80 0.77 -7.71
CA GLY A 144 -5.52 -0.61 -7.32
C GLY A 144 -5.90 -0.91 -5.88
N SER A 145 -5.59 -0.01 -4.95
CA SER A 145 -5.92 -0.18 -3.53
C SER A 145 -7.42 -0.11 -3.28
N LEU A 146 -8.18 0.67 -4.06
CA LEU A 146 -9.65 0.66 -3.99
C LEU A 146 -10.24 -0.68 -4.43
N ILE A 147 -9.72 -1.29 -5.50
CA ILE A 147 -10.14 -2.63 -5.93
C ILE A 147 -9.76 -3.68 -4.88
N ALA A 148 -8.56 -3.62 -4.32
CA ALA A 148 -8.11 -4.53 -3.27
C ALA A 148 -8.99 -4.42 -2.01
N THR A 149 -9.30 -3.19 -1.58
CA THR A 149 -10.27 -2.92 -0.50
C THR A 149 -11.64 -3.50 -0.81
N GLY A 150 -12.15 -3.30 -2.04
CA GLY A 150 -13.42 -3.84 -2.49
C GLY A 150 -13.48 -5.36 -2.43
N LYS A 151 -12.40 -6.05 -2.83
CA LYS A 151 -12.31 -7.52 -2.79
C LYS A 151 -12.21 -8.08 -1.38
N LEU A 152 -11.42 -7.44 -0.53
CA LEU A 152 -11.26 -7.85 0.87
C LEU A 152 -12.55 -7.61 1.69
N SER A 153 -13.32 -6.58 1.34
CA SER A 153 -14.61 -6.27 1.99
C SER A 153 -15.81 -7.01 1.43
N GLY A 154 -15.62 -7.81 0.37
CA GLY A 154 -16.71 -8.53 -0.30
C GLY A 154 -17.62 -7.66 -1.18
N HIS A 155 -17.36 -6.35 -1.33
CA HIS A 155 -18.08 -5.49 -2.28
C HIS A 155 -17.75 -5.82 -3.74
N VAL A 156 -16.54 -6.35 -3.99
CA VAL A 156 -16.10 -6.88 -5.27
C VAL A 156 -15.88 -8.38 -5.11
N PRO A 157 -16.29 -9.22 -6.09
CA PRO A 157 -16.05 -10.66 -6.02
C PRO A 157 -14.57 -10.98 -5.80
N GLY A 158 -14.28 -11.86 -4.83
CA GLY A 158 -12.92 -12.30 -4.53
C GLY A 158 -12.31 -13.24 -5.60
N LYS A 159 -13.12 -13.77 -6.52
CA LYS A 159 -12.61 -14.55 -7.66
C LYS A 159 -11.85 -13.63 -8.63
N PRO A 160 -10.78 -14.12 -9.30
CA PRO A 160 -10.18 -13.43 -10.44
C PRO A 160 -11.24 -12.97 -11.45
N ILE A 161 -11.22 -11.69 -11.82
CA ILE A 161 -12.11 -11.12 -12.83
C ILE A 161 -11.25 -10.77 -14.04
N SER A 162 -11.37 -11.57 -15.11
CA SER A 162 -10.81 -11.30 -16.43
C SER A 162 -11.94 -11.17 -17.44
N PHE A 163 -11.74 -10.36 -18.47
CA PHE A 163 -12.71 -10.14 -19.54
C PHE A 163 -11.98 -10.08 -20.89
N PRO A 164 -12.64 -10.44 -22.01
CA PRO A 164 -11.99 -10.45 -23.32
C PRO A 164 -11.47 -9.05 -23.68
N GLY A 165 -10.16 -8.92 -23.82
CA GLY A 165 -9.48 -7.65 -24.14
C GLY A 165 -8.84 -6.94 -22.93
N ASP A 166 -8.92 -7.50 -21.73
CA ASP A 166 -8.26 -6.96 -20.53
C ASP A 166 -6.75 -6.67 -20.74
N LYS A 167 -6.01 -7.61 -21.33
CA LYS A 167 -4.58 -7.46 -21.67
C LYS A 167 -4.34 -6.37 -22.71
N LEU A 168 -5.25 -6.21 -23.67
CA LEU A 168 -5.15 -5.17 -24.69
C LEU A 168 -5.34 -3.80 -24.06
N ILE A 169 -6.37 -3.63 -23.22
CA ILE A 169 -6.62 -2.36 -22.52
C ILE A 169 -5.48 -2.05 -21.55
N ASN A 170 -4.94 -3.05 -20.84
CA ASN A 170 -3.73 -2.88 -20.05
C ASN A 170 -2.53 -2.41 -20.88
N GLY A 171 -2.30 -3.01 -22.05
CA GLY A 171 -1.26 -2.58 -22.97
C GLY A 171 -1.46 -1.15 -23.47
N ILE A 172 -2.70 -0.76 -23.79
CA ILE A 172 -3.07 0.60 -24.19
C ILE A 172 -2.84 1.59 -23.03
N ALA A 173 -3.20 1.23 -21.80
CA ALA A 173 -2.98 2.07 -20.64
C ALA A 173 -1.49 2.30 -20.38
N VAL A 174 -0.65 1.25 -20.46
CA VAL A 174 0.81 1.38 -20.36
C VAL A 174 1.37 2.27 -21.48
N LEU A 175 0.92 2.06 -22.71
CA LEU A 175 1.33 2.91 -23.83
C LEU A 175 0.87 4.36 -23.63
N GLY A 176 -0.32 4.59 -23.09
CA GLY A 176 -0.83 5.92 -22.72
C GLY A 176 0.04 6.60 -21.66
N ILE A 177 0.51 5.85 -20.66
CA ILE A 177 1.47 6.35 -19.66
C ILE A 177 2.79 6.75 -20.33
N LEU A 178 3.34 5.93 -21.23
CA LEU A 178 4.58 6.24 -21.95
C LEU A 178 4.43 7.45 -22.88
N VAL A 179 3.32 7.56 -23.59
CA VAL A 179 3.01 8.73 -24.43
C VAL A 179 2.89 9.98 -23.56
N ALA A 180 2.18 9.90 -22.44
CA ALA A 180 2.06 11.01 -21.50
C ALA A 180 3.42 11.43 -20.93
N ALA A 181 4.31 10.47 -20.63
CA ALA A 181 5.66 10.72 -20.16
C ALA A 181 6.49 11.53 -21.18
N VAL A 182 6.54 11.05 -22.43
CA VAL A 182 7.25 11.73 -23.51
C VAL A 182 6.65 13.11 -23.78
N TRP A 183 5.33 13.23 -23.70
CA TRP A 183 4.64 14.50 -23.92
C TRP A 183 4.90 15.50 -22.79
N MET A 184 4.76 15.10 -21.52
CA MET A 184 5.05 15.96 -20.36
C MET A 184 6.48 16.51 -20.38
N ILE A 185 7.45 15.67 -20.77
CA ILE A 185 8.89 16.02 -20.74
C ILE A 185 9.30 16.77 -22.01
N GLY A 186 8.91 16.27 -23.18
CA GLY A 186 9.41 16.76 -24.47
C GLY A 186 8.65 17.96 -25.01
N PHE A 187 7.36 18.08 -24.72
CA PHE A 187 6.52 19.19 -25.15
C PHE A 187 5.68 19.68 -23.97
N PRO A 188 6.29 20.42 -23.02
CA PRO A 188 5.56 21.02 -21.91
C PRO A 188 4.41 21.85 -22.47
N SER A 189 3.21 21.33 -22.27
CA SER A 189 1.97 21.85 -22.80
C SER A 189 0.94 21.83 -21.67
N ALA A 190 -0.25 22.36 -21.93
CA ALA A 190 -1.29 22.51 -20.92
C ALA A 190 -1.74 21.15 -20.32
N TYR A 191 -2.86 21.14 -19.60
CA TYR A 191 -3.36 20.04 -18.76
C TYR A 191 -3.50 18.64 -19.42
N TRP A 192 -3.42 18.50 -20.74
CA TRP A 192 -3.72 17.24 -21.44
C TRP A 192 -2.77 16.07 -21.16
N PRO A 193 -1.43 16.20 -21.29
CA PRO A 193 -0.49 15.17 -20.88
C PRO A 193 -0.70 14.69 -19.44
N LEU A 194 -1.01 15.60 -18.52
CA LEU A 194 -1.34 15.28 -17.12
C LEU A 194 -2.63 14.46 -17.01
N VAL A 195 -3.71 14.87 -17.69
CA VAL A 195 -4.98 14.13 -17.68
C VAL A 195 -4.80 12.74 -18.29
N LEU A 196 -4.03 12.62 -19.36
CA LEU A 196 -3.71 11.35 -19.98
C LEU A 196 -2.93 10.44 -19.01
N ALA A 197 -1.88 10.95 -18.36
CA ALA A 197 -1.10 10.20 -17.37
C ALA A 197 -1.99 9.71 -16.20
N LEU A 198 -2.84 10.59 -15.68
CA LEU A 198 -3.74 10.26 -14.56
C LEU A 198 -4.79 9.22 -14.96
N LEU A 199 -5.49 9.41 -16.08
CA LEU A 199 -6.51 8.44 -16.52
C LEU A 199 -5.90 7.09 -16.86
N ALA A 200 -4.76 7.07 -17.56
CA ALA A 200 -4.09 5.85 -17.94
C ALA A 200 -3.56 5.09 -16.70
N SER A 201 -3.00 5.79 -15.71
CA SER A 201 -2.57 5.18 -14.44
C SER A 201 -3.71 4.66 -13.59
N LEU A 202 -4.83 5.38 -13.51
CA LEU A 202 -6.04 4.91 -12.82
C LEU A 202 -6.61 3.65 -13.46
N ILE A 203 -6.72 3.63 -14.80
CA ILE A 203 -7.18 2.47 -15.56
C ILE A 203 -6.23 1.29 -15.34
N PHE A 204 -4.91 1.52 -15.46
CA PHE A 204 -3.91 0.47 -15.27
C PHE A 204 -3.96 -0.12 -13.85
N GLY A 205 -4.01 0.70 -12.80
CA GLY A 205 -4.08 0.19 -11.43
C GLY A 205 -5.34 -0.64 -11.15
N LEU A 206 -6.48 -0.24 -11.72
CA LEU A 206 -7.73 -0.99 -11.64
C LEU A 206 -7.59 -2.35 -12.36
N LEU A 207 -7.17 -2.33 -13.62
CA LEU A 207 -7.07 -3.54 -14.45
C LEU A 207 -5.93 -4.48 -14.04
N MET A 208 -4.88 -3.97 -13.41
CA MET A 208 -3.80 -4.77 -12.81
C MET A 208 -4.31 -5.55 -11.59
N THR A 209 -5.27 -5.00 -10.84
CA THR A 209 -5.75 -5.61 -9.57
C THR A 209 -6.97 -6.53 -9.76
N LEU A 210 -7.77 -6.31 -10.80
CA LEU A 210 -8.95 -7.12 -11.12
C LEU A 210 -8.69 -8.63 -11.36
N PRO A 211 -7.63 -9.07 -12.06
CA PRO A 211 -7.41 -10.48 -12.30
C PRO A 211 -6.79 -11.21 -11.11
N ILE A 212 -6.42 -10.50 -10.04
CA ILE A 212 -5.77 -11.11 -8.87
C ILE A 212 -6.84 -11.70 -7.92
N GLY A 213 -6.63 -12.91 -7.41
CA GLY A 213 -7.56 -13.56 -6.50
C GLY A 213 -7.56 -12.96 -5.09
N GLY A 214 -8.68 -13.08 -4.37
CA GLY A 214 -8.86 -12.61 -2.99
C GLY A 214 -7.82 -13.18 -2.01
N ALA A 215 -7.42 -14.43 -2.22
CA ALA A 215 -6.38 -15.08 -1.40
C ALA A 215 -5.00 -14.40 -1.54
N ASP A 216 -4.69 -13.84 -2.71
CA ASP A 216 -3.42 -13.17 -2.99
C ASP A 216 -3.45 -11.66 -2.75
N MET A 217 -4.62 -11.10 -2.40
CA MET A 217 -4.78 -9.67 -2.14
C MET A 217 -3.79 -9.12 -1.11
N PRO A 218 -3.43 -9.82 -0.01
CA PRO A 218 -2.44 -9.29 0.93
C PRO A 218 -1.09 -8.94 0.27
N VAL A 219 -0.63 -9.74 -0.70
CA VAL A 219 0.62 -9.49 -1.43
C VAL A 219 0.49 -8.23 -2.29
N VAL A 220 -0.67 -8.05 -2.94
CA VAL A 220 -0.94 -6.85 -3.75
C VAL A 220 -0.99 -5.60 -2.89
N VAL A 221 -1.63 -5.67 -1.72
CA VAL A 221 -1.69 -4.55 -0.77
C VAL A 221 -0.27 -4.15 -0.33
N SER A 222 0.60 -5.12 -0.05
CA SER A 222 2.01 -4.86 0.28
C SER A 222 2.78 -4.24 -0.90
N LEU A 223 2.54 -4.71 -2.13
CA LEU A 223 3.18 -4.16 -3.33
C LEU A 223 2.77 -2.71 -3.56
N LEU A 224 1.47 -2.40 -3.48
CA LEU A 224 0.96 -1.04 -3.62
C LEU A 224 1.43 -0.14 -2.46
N ASN A 225 1.69 -0.69 -1.28
CA ASN A 225 2.33 0.06 -0.20
C ASN A 225 3.80 0.42 -0.51
N ALA A 226 4.53 -0.49 -1.14
CA ALA A 226 5.88 -0.20 -1.63
C ALA A 226 5.87 0.93 -2.69
N PHE A 227 4.91 0.89 -3.61
CA PHE A 227 4.69 1.93 -4.62
C PHE A 227 4.40 3.29 -3.99
N THR A 228 3.52 3.35 -2.98
CA THR A 228 3.27 4.61 -2.24
C THR A 228 4.52 5.17 -1.60
N GLY A 229 5.34 4.32 -0.96
CA GLY A 229 6.62 4.76 -0.39
C GLY A 229 7.55 5.35 -1.45
N LEU A 230 7.66 4.70 -2.60
CA LEU A 230 8.48 5.18 -3.71
C LEU A 230 7.97 6.53 -4.26
N ALA A 231 6.66 6.68 -4.45
CA ALA A 231 6.06 7.95 -4.87
C ALA A 231 6.33 9.06 -3.85
N VAL A 232 6.13 8.80 -2.55
CA VAL A 232 6.44 9.80 -1.50
C VAL A 232 7.93 10.22 -1.52
N ALA A 233 8.84 9.28 -1.83
CA ALA A 233 10.25 9.61 -1.96
C ALA A 233 10.53 10.54 -3.16
N PHE A 234 9.87 10.30 -4.29
CA PHE A 234 9.97 11.15 -5.49
C PHE A 234 9.38 12.53 -5.27
N ALA A 235 8.18 12.63 -4.67
CA ALA A 235 7.63 13.91 -4.23
C ALA A 235 8.62 14.66 -3.31
N GLY A 236 9.31 13.94 -2.41
CA GLY A 236 10.37 14.50 -1.57
C GLY A 236 11.53 15.09 -2.36
N PHE A 237 11.94 14.48 -3.48
CA PHE A 237 12.95 15.04 -4.38
C PHE A 237 12.44 16.27 -5.14
N VAL A 238 11.16 16.32 -5.49
CA VAL A 238 10.56 17.47 -6.19
C VAL A 238 10.60 18.73 -5.32
N ILE A 239 10.21 18.59 -4.06
CA ILE A 239 10.08 19.72 -3.13
C ILE A 239 11.29 19.90 -2.18
N ASP A 240 12.40 19.21 -2.45
CA ASP A 240 13.64 19.21 -1.65
C ASP A 240 13.41 18.94 -0.14
N ASN A 241 12.53 17.97 0.17
CA ASN A 241 12.18 17.59 1.53
C ASN A 241 12.82 16.26 1.95
N GLN A 242 13.89 16.36 2.75
CA GLN A 242 14.65 15.21 3.26
C GLN A 242 13.80 14.20 4.04
N VAL A 243 12.76 14.64 4.76
CA VAL A 243 11.89 13.73 5.51
C VAL A 243 11.13 12.81 4.59
N LEU A 244 10.52 13.37 3.53
CA LEU A 244 9.75 12.60 2.55
C LEU A 244 10.65 11.64 1.78
N ILE A 245 11.86 12.08 1.38
CA ILE A 245 12.85 11.22 0.73
C ILE A 245 13.19 10.01 1.61
N ILE A 246 13.57 10.25 2.87
CA ILE A 246 14.03 9.17 3.76
C ILE A 246 12.85 8.27 4.15
N ALA A 247 11.72 8.84 4.55
CA ALA A 247 10.54 8.07 4.95
C ALA A 247 9.98 7.25 3.77
N GLY A 248 9.85 7.86 2.59
CA GLY A 248 9.37 7.22 1.38
C GLY A 248 10.28 6.08 0.93
N ALA A 249 11.60 6.33 0.84
CA ALA A 249 12.56 5.30 0.45
C ALA A 249 12.57 4.11 1.42
N LEU A 250 12.44 4.39 2.73
CA LEU A 250 12.36 3.35 3.75
C LEU A 250 11.09 2.50 3.60
N VAL A 251 9.92 3.14 3.41
CA VAL A 251 8.64 2.44 3.21
C VAL A 251 8.65 1.65 1.90
N GLY A 252 9.20 2.21 0.82
CA GLY A 252 9.31 1.55 -0.48
C GLY A 252 10.19 0.30 -0.42
N ALA A 253 11.37 0.40 0.20
CA ALA A 253 12.28 -0.74 0.36
C ALA A 253 11.69 -1.80 1.30
N ALA A 254 11.15 -1.40 2.46
CA ALA A 254 10.55 -2.32 3.42
C ALA A 254 9.32 -3.03 2.84
N GLY A 255 8.46 -2.30 2.14
CA GLY A 255 7.29 -2.85 1.45
C GLY A 255 7.68 -3.85 0.36
N THR A 256 8.71 -3.56 -0.43
CA THR A 256 9.19 -4.49 -1.47
C THR A 256 9.69 -5.79 -0.85
N ILE A 257 10.49 -5.72 0.21
CA ILE A 257 10.98 -6.90 0.94
C ILE A 257 9.81 -7.68 1.54
N LEU A 258 8.85 -7.00 2.17
CA LEU A 258 7.66 -7.64 2.74
C LEU A 258 6.84 -8.36 1.66
N THR A 259 6.64 -7.73 0.50
CA THR A 259 5.92 -8.34 -0.64
C THR A 259 6.59 -9.63 -1.10
N LEU A 260 7.93 -9.64 -1.21
CA LEU A 260 8.69 -10.83 -1.59
C LEU A 260 8.55 -11.95 -0.55
N GLN A 261 8.71 -11.62 0.74
CA GLN A 261 8.57 -12.58 1.84
C GLN A 261 7.15 -13.15 1.95
N MET A 262 6.12 -12.32 1.74
CA MET A 262 4.73 -12.77 1.74
C MET A 262 4.43 -13.71 0.57
N ALA A 263 4.92 -13.38 -0.63
CA ALA A 263 4.75 -14.23 -1.81
C ALA A 263 5.46 -15.60 -1.62
N GLU A 264 6.70 -15.58 -1.12
CA GLU A 264 7.46 -16.78 -0.79
C GLU A 264 6.76 -17.65 0.27
N ALA A 265 6.25 -17.04 1.35
CA ALA A 265 5.49 -17.75 2.38
C ALA A 265 4.18 -18.37 1.85
N MET A 266 3.64 -17.83 0.75
CA MET A 266 2.49 -18.38 0.04
C MET A 266 2.87 -19.37 -1.08
N ASN A 267 4.14 -19.76 -1.20
CA ASN A 267 4.69 -20.62 -2.25
C ASN A 267 4.36 -20.12 -3.68
N ARG A 268 4.35 -18.80 -3.88
CA ARG A 268 4.06 -18.18 -5.19
C ARG A 268 5.03 -17.04 -5.47
N SER A 269 5.43 -16.85 -6.72
CA SER A 269 6.22 -15.68 -7.10
C SER A 269 5.32 -14.45 -7.25
N VAL A 270 5.87 -13.25 -7.00
CA VAL A 270 5.16 -11.98 -7.22
C VAL A 270 4.69 -11.85 -8.67
N ALA A 271 5.52 -12.28 -9.63
CA ALA A 271 5.16 -12.30 -11.05
C ALA A 271 3.93 -13.17 -11.32
N ASN A 272 3.85 -14.36 -10.73
CA ASN A 272 2.70 -15.26 -10.90
C ASN A 272 1.42 -14.72 -10.25
N ILE A 273 1.54 -13.94 -9.18
CA ILE A 273 0.41 -13.26 -8.55
C ILE A 273 -0.10 -12.13 -9.43
N LEU A 274 0.79 -11.29 -9.98
CA LEU A 274 0.44 -10.18 -10.86
C LEU A 274 -0.08 -10.62 -12.23
N ALA A 275 0.40 -11.75 -12.75
CA ALA A 275 -0.06 -12.32 -14.02
C ALA A 275 -1.52 -12.84 -13.96
N GLY A 276 -2.14 -12.88 -12.78
CA GLY A 276 -3.60 -12.95 -12.69
C GLY A 276 -4.24 -14.23 -13.25
N GLY A 277 -3.71 -15.40 -12.90
CA GLY A 277 -4.37 -16.68 -13.20
C GLY A 277 -3.71 -17.53 -14.28
N PHE A 278 -2.38 -17.64 -14.26
CA PHE A 278 -1.77 -18.92 -14.67
C PHE A 278 -1.74 -19.83 -13.44
N GLY A 279 -2.46 -20.94 -13.56
CA GLY A 279 -2.51 -21.97 -12.54
C GLY A 279 -1.12 -22.36 -12.07
N THR A 280 -1.05 -22.70 -10.78
CA THR A 280 -0.06 -23.64 -10.23
C THR A 280 1.37 -23.40 -10.69
N GLY A 281 2.14 -22.64 -9.89
CA GLY A 281 3.62 -22.69 -9.90
C GLY A 281 4.15 -24.05 -9.42
N GLY A 282 3.66 -25.13 -10.03
CA GLY A 282 3.81 -26.51 -9.64
C GLY A 282 2.92 -27.46 -10.45
N SER A 283 2.54 -27.13 -11.68
CA SER A 283 2.08 -28.16 -12.62
C SER A 283 2.68 -27.92 -13.98
N ASP A 284 3.61 -28.80 -14.34
CA ASP A 284 3.98 -29.06 -15.73
C ASP A 284 2.72 -29.10 -16.60
N ALA A 285 2.64 -28.15 -17.52
CA ALA A 285 1.82 -28.32 -18.70
C ALA A 285 2.49 -29.39 -19.57
N GLY A 286 2.20 -30.65 -19.23
CA GLY A 286 2.62 -31.84 -19.97
C GLY A 286 3.27 -32.88 -19.08
N SER A 287 2.47 -33.73 -18.43
CA SER A 287 2.71 -35.17 -18.27
C SER A 287 1.59 -35.85 -17.50
N SER A 288 1.03 -36.89 -18.13
CA SER A 288 0.41 -38.10 -17.58
C SER A 288 -0.67 -37.99 -16.49
N ALA A 289 -1.83 -38.60 -16.80
CA ALA A 289 -2.74 -39.32 -15.90
C ALA A 289 -2.87 -38.76 -14.48
N GLY A 290 -4.06 -38.22 -14.16
CA GLY A 290 -4.41 -37.82 -12.79
C GLY A 290 -3.94 -38.87 -11.80
N ALA A 291 -2.90 -38.54 -11.03
CA ALA A 291 -2.55 -39.28 -9.84
C ALA A 291 -3.81 -39.24 -8.98
N ASP A 292 -4.42 -40.42 -8.78
CA ASP A 292 -5.54 -40.62 -7.87
C ASP A 292 -5.22 -39.90 -6.56
N VAL A 293 -5.80 -38.71 -6.38
CA VAL A 293 -5.85 -38.07 -5.07
C VAL A 293 -6.57 -39.10 -4.21
N PRO A 294 -5.95 -39.65 -3.15
CA PRO A 294 -6.58 -40.67 -2.35
C PRO A 294 -7.89 -40.10 -1.79
N THR A 295 -9.02 -40.53 -2.37
CA THR A 295 -10.38 -40.11 -2.03
C THR A 295 -10.89 -40.76 -0.74
N ASN A 296 -9.99 -41.38 0.04
CA ASN A 296 -10.30 -42.04 1.29
C ASN A 296 -10.44 -41.02 2.42
N ILE A 297 -11.52 -40.23 2.39
CA ILE A 297 -11.88 -39.27 3.42
C ILE A 297 -12.34 -40.04 4.66
N LYS A 298 -11.52 -40.06 5.71
CA LYS A 298 -11.91 -40.56 7.03
C LYS A 298 -12.68 -39.49 7.78
N LYS A 299 -13.95 -39.76 8.11
CA LYS A 299 -14.78 -38.90 8.96
C LYS A 299 -14.69 -39.36 10.41
N THR A 300 -14.76 -38.43 11.34
CA THR A 300 -14.76 -38.69 12.80
C THR A 300 -15.76 -37.75 13.47
N THR A 301 -16.12 -38.03 14.72
CA THR A 301 -17.05 -37.21 15.51
C THR A 301 -16.29 -36.31 16.49
N PRO A 302 -16.89 -35.19 16.96
CA PRO A 302 -16.27 -34.35 17.98
C PRO A 302 -15.90 -35.11 19.27
N ASP A 303 -16.73 -36.08 19.68
CA ASP A 303 -16.47 -36.90 20.87
C ASP A 303 -15.24 -37.80 20.71
N ASP A 304 -15.06 -38.40 19.54
CA ASP A 304 -13.88 -39.22 19.22
C ASP A 304 -12.59 -38.37 19.24
N VAL A 305 -12.65 -37.14 18.71
CA VAL A 305 -11.53 -36.19 18.75
C VAL A 305 -11.23 -35.78 20.19
N GLY A 306 -12.26 -35.54 21.00
CA GLY A 306 -12.10 -35.26 22.43
C GLY A 306 -11.37 -36.39 23.18
N MET A 307 -11.74 -37.65 22.92
CA MET A 307 -11.04 -38.80 23.49
C MET A 307 -9.59 -38.91 23.01
N GLN A 308 -9.33 -38.69 21.72
CA GLN A 308 -7.96 -38.70 21.20
C GLN A 308 -7.10 -37.61 21.85
N LEU A 309 -7.65 -36.41 22.05
CA LEU A 309 -6.96 -35.31 22.73
C LEU A 309 -6.72 -35.60 24.21
N ALA A 310 -7.65 -36.25 24.90
CA ALA A 310 -7.52 -36.57 26.33
C ALA A 310 -6.35 -37.54 26.65
N TYR A 311 -6.00 -38.41 25.70
CA TYR A 311 -4.88 -39.34 25.84
C TYR A 311 -3.62 -38.93 25.05
N ALA A 312 -3.67 -37.81 24.32
CA ALA A 312 -2.51 -37.31 23.58
C ALA A 312 -1.54 -36.60 24.53
N HIS A 313 -0.25 -36.91 24.40
CA HIS A 313 0.80 -36.24 25.19
C HIS A 313 1.33 -34.96 24.56
N ASN A 314 1.25 -34.85 23.22
CA ASN A 314 1.73 -33.69 22.48
C ASN A 314 0.74 -33.37 21.36
N VAL A 315 0.14 -32.17 21.43
CA VAL A 315 -0.84 -31.69 20.47
C VAL A 315 -0.31 -30.43 19.81
N MET A 316 -0.35 -30.39 18.49
CA MET A 316 -0.04 -29.20 17.70
C MET A 316 -1.30 -28.72 16.99
N ILE A 317 -1.76 -27.52 17.33
CA ILE A 317 -2.90 -26.88 16.69
C ILE A 317 -2.38 -26.04 15.52
N VAL A 318 -2.85 -26.34 14.30
CA VAL A 318 -2.49 -25.61 13.08
C VAL A 318 -3.68 -24.73 12.66
N PRO A 319 -3.72 -23.44 13.08
CA PRO A 319 -4.82 -22.56 12.72
C PRO A 319 -4.76 -22.16 11.24
N GLY A 320 -5.93 -21.97 10.64
CA GLY A 320 -6.06 -21.43 9.28
C GLY A 320 -7.09 -20.30 9.23
N TYR A 321 -7.27 -19.71 8.05
CA TYR A 321 -8.23 -18.62 7.83
C TYR A 321 -9.67 -18.98 8.28
N GLY A 322 -10.09 -20.24 8.10
CA GLY A 322 -11.42 -20.70 8.49
C GLY A 322 -11.72 -20.56 9.99
N LEU A 323 -10.71 -20.72 10.86
CA LEU A 323 -10.86 -20.53 12.30
C LEU A 323 -11.18 -19.07 12.63
N ALA A 324 -10.45 -18.12 12.02
CA ALA A 324 -10.67 -16.69 12.21
C ALA A 324 -12.01 -16.24 11.60
N ALA A 325 -12.37 -16.77 10.42
CA ALA A 325 -13.65 -16.48 9.78
C ALA A 325 -14.85 -16.96 10.61
N ALA A 326 -14.71 -18.10 11.29
CA ALA A 326 -15.73 -18.64 12.20
C ALA A 326 -15.70 -18.02 13.62
N GLN A 327 -14.77 -17.09 13.90
CA GLN A 327 -14.54 -16.52 15.23
C GLN A 327 -14.23 -17.56 16.33
N ALA A 328 -13.66 -18.70 15.95
CA ALA A 328 -13.43 -19.84 16.85
C ALA A 328 -12.15 -19.72 17.70
N GLN A 329 -11.40 -18.62 17.59
CA GLN A 329 -10.13 -18.44 18.32
C GLN A 329 -10.29 -18.46 19.86
N HIS A 330 -11.45 -18.06 20.38
CA HIS A 330 -11.71 -18.07 21.82
C HIS A 330 -11.89 -19.49 22.35
N GLU A 331 -12.70 -20.29 21.65
CA GLU A 331 -12.95 -21.70 21.97
C GLU A 331 -11.68 -22.54 21.87
N VAL A 332 -10.88 -22.34 20.82
CA VAL A 332 -9.60 -23.05 20.66
C VAL A 332 -8.60 -22.65 21.73
N ALA A 333 -8.60 -21.38 22.16
CA ALA A 333 -7.76 -20.93 23.27
C ALA A 333 -8.21 -21.50 24.61
N GLU A 334 -9.50 -21.75 24.81
CA GLU A 334 -10.03 -22.43 25.99
C GLU A 334 -9.67 -23.91 25.99
N LEU A 335 -9.86 -24.59 24.86
CA LEU A 335 -9.42 -25.98 24.68
C LEU A 335 -7.92 -26.14 24.93
N ALA A 336 -7.09 -25.25 24.40
CA ALA A 336 -5.64 -25.28 24.61
C ALA A 336 -5.19 -25.00 26.05
N LYS A 337 -6.05 -24.38 26.88
CA LYS A 337 -5.79 -24.23 28.32
C LYS A 337 -6.21 -25.47 29.13
N LEU A 338 -7.13 -26.25 28.59
CA LEU A 338 -7.69 -27.44 29.23
C LEU A 338 -6.83 -28.69 28.99
N LEU A 339 -6.16 -28.74 27.83
CA LEU A 339 -5.14 -29.75 27.48
C LEU A 339 -3.78 -29.43 28.15
#